data_AF-A0A2V7CAC1-F1
#
_entry.id   AF-A0A2V7CAC1-F1
#
_cell.length_a   1.000
_cell.length_b   1.000
_cell.length_c   1.000
_cell.angle_alpha   90.00
_cell.angle_beta   90.00
_cell.angle_gamma   90.00
#
_symmetry.space_group_name_H-M   'P 1'
#
loop_
_entity.id
_entity.type
_entity.pdbx_description
1 polymer ?
#
loop_
_entity_poly.entity_id
_entity_poly.type
_entity_poly.pdbx_seq_one_letter_code
_entity_poly.pdbx_strand_id
1 'polypeptide(L)' 'MVCTVMALGIDNVLFSVDWPYESNRLGAEFLASLPLSQADKEKIAHGNAERVLGM' A
#
# COMPACT_ATOMS: atom_id res chain seq x y z
N MET A 1 0.06 -9.81 1.57
CA MET A 1 -0.80 -8.66 1.23
C MET A 1 -2.14 -9.04 0.62
N VAL A 2 -2.21 -9.94 -0.38
CA VAL A 2 -3.49 -10.30 -1.04
C VAL A 2 -4.57 -10.81 -0.07
N CYS A 3 -4.21 -11.67 0.89
CA CYS A 3 -5.14 -12.11 1.95
C CYS A 3 -5.75 -10.93 2.74
N THR A 4 -4.91 -9.95 3.11
CA THR A 4 -5.35 -8.74 3.82
C THR A 4 -6.32 -7.92 3.00
N VAL A 5 -6.02 -7.71 1.70
CA VAL A 5 -6.92 -6.98 0.78
C VAL A 5 -8.25 -7.71 0.63
N MET A 6 -8.25 -9.04 0.55
CA MET A 6 -9.49 -9.83 0.48
C MET A 6 -10.29 -9.79 1.79
N ALA A 7 -9.62 -9.80 2.93
CA ALA A 7 -10.27 -9.81 4.24
C ALA A 7 -10.82 -8.44 4.67
N LEU A 8 -10.09 -7.35 4.37
CA LEU A 8 -10.39 -6.01 4.85
C LEU A 8 -10.96 -5.09 3.76
N GLY A 9 -10.81 -5.44 2.49
CA GLY A 9 -11.12 -4.58 1.35
C GLY A 9 -9.98 -3.60 1.03
N ILE A 10 -9.87 -3.23 -0.25
CA ILE A 10 -8.77 -2.41 -0.77
C ILE A 10 -8.71 -1.02 -0.12
N ASP A 11 -9.85 -0.44 0.23
CA ASP A 11 -9.94 0.93 0.77
C ASP A 11 -9.49 1.03 2.25
N ASN A 12 -9.27 -0.11 2.91
CA ASN A 12 -8.89 -0.21 4.32
C ASN A 12 -7.42 -0.66 4.54
N VAL A 13 -6.60 -0.63 3.48
CA VAL A 13 -5.19 -1.05 3.54
C VAL A 13 -4.28 0.10 3.13
N LEU A 14 -3.21 0.31 3.89
CA LEU A 14 -2.21 1.36 3.68
C LEU A 14 -0.83 0.72 3.51
N PHE A 15 0.01 1.30 2.66
CA PHE A 15 1.40 0.89 2.52
C PHE A 15 2.30 1.68 3.48
N SER A 16 3.23 0.98 4.14
CA SER A 16 4.35 1.55 4.91
C SER A 16 5.61 0.75 4.60
N VAL A 17 6.76 1.41 4.73
CA VAL A 17 8.07 0.75 4.65
C VAL A 17 8.68 0.53 6.02
N ASP A 18 8.33 1.34 7.04
CA ASP A 18 8.99 1.36 8.37
C ASP A 18 10.45 1.86 8.34
N TRP A 19 10.68 2.95 7.61
CA TRP A 19 11.94 3.71 7.68
C TRP A 19 12.19 4.27 9.11
N PRO A 20 13.41 4.21 9.67
CA PRO A 20 14.68 3.79 9.06
C PRO A 20 15.08 2.33 9.27
N TYR A 21 14.18 1.49 9.77
CA TYR A 21 14.49 0.09 10.06
C TYR A 21 14.53 -0.78 8.80
N GLU A 22 13.76 -0.40 7.79
CA GLU A 22 13.61 -1.12 6.52
C GLU A 22 13.94 -0.23 5.30
N SER A 23 14.18 -0.86 4.15
CA SER A 23 14.64 -0.16 2.93
C SER A 23 13.50 0.39 2.09
N ASN A 24 13.50 1.71 1.87
CA ASN A 24 12.57 2.39 0.93
C ASN A 24 12.60 1.78 -0.48
N ARG A 25 13.78 1.38 -0.97
CA ARG A 25 13.91 0.77 -2.30
C ARG A 25 13.20 -0.58 -2.36
N LEU A 26 13.46 -1.46 -1.40
CA LEU A 26 12.82 -2.78 -1.34
C LEU A 26 11.31 -2.64 -1.12
N GLY A 27 10.87 -1.68 -0.30
CA GLY A 27 9.46 -1.38 -0.12
C GLY A 27 8.77 -0.95 -1.41
N ALA A 28 9.38 -0.02 -2.16
CA ALA A 28 8.84 0.42 -3.44
C ALA A 28 8.77 -0.71 -4.47
N GLU A 29 9.82 -1.54 -4.55
CA GLU A 29 9.86 -2.73 -5.41
C GLU A 29 8.77 -3.75 -5.01
N PHE A 30 8.57 -3.97 -3.71
CA PHE A 30 7.50 -4.83 -3.19
C PHE A 30 6.14 -4.33 -3.64
N LEU A 31 5.82 -3.06 -3.40
CA LEU A 31 4.55 -2.43 -3.82
C LEU A 31 4.32 -2.57 -5.34
N ALA A 32 5.36 -2.35 -6.14
CA ALA A 32 5.28 -2.49 -7.59
C ALA A 32 5.01 -3.94 -8.04
N SER A 33 5.61 -4.92 -7.36
CA SER A 33 5.51 -6.35 -7.70
C SER A 33 4.17 -7.02 -7.31
N LEU A 34 3.30 -6.33 -6.57
CA LEU A 34 2.03 -6.92 -6.12
C LEU A 34 1.13 -7.30 -7.31
N PRO A 35 0.41 -8.44 -7.21
CA PRO A 35 -0.53 -8.88 -8.24
C PRO A 35 -1.89 -8.16 -8.07
N LEU A 36 -1.87 -6.83 -8.10
CA LEU A 36 -3.04 -5.96 -8.00
C LEU A 36 -3.15 -5.08 -9.25
N SER A 37 -4.34 -4.58 -9.55
CA SER A 37 -4.53 -3.60 -10.60
C SER A 37 -3.76 -2.31 -10.30
N GLN A 38 -3.46 -1.52 -11.33
CA GLN A 38 -2.78 -0.24 -11.14
C GLN A 38 -3.58 0.71 -10.23
N ALA A 39 -4.91 0.76 -10.41
CA ALA A 39 -5.80 1.57 -9.58
C ALA A 39 -5.79 1.13 -8.10
N ASP A 40 -5.73 -0.18 -7.84
CA ASP A 40 -5.66 -0.69 -6.46
C ASP A 40 -4.32 -0.38 -5.81
N LYS A 41 -3.22 -0.44 -6.58
CA LYS A 41 -1.89 -0.04 -6.09
C LYS A 41 -1.87 1.44 -5.71
N GLU A 42 -2.47 2.31 -6.52
CA GLU A 42 -2.56 3.76 -6.24
C GLU A 42 -3.33 4.05 -4.96
N LYS A 43 -4.45 3.35 -4.73
CA LYS A 43 -5.20 3.45 -3.47
C LYS A 43 -4.33 3.12 -2.26
N ILE A 44 -3.61 2.00 -2.29
CA ILE A 44 -2.78 1.59 -1.14
C ILE A 44 -1.54 2.49 -1.00
N ALA A 45 -0.98 2.96 -2.13
CA ALA A 45 0.24 3.77 -2.17
C ALA A 45 0.05 5.17 -1.59
N HIS A 46 -1.07 5.83 -1.89
CA HIS A 46 -1.32 7.19 -1.41
C HIS A 46 -2.81 7.51 -1.20
N GLY A 47 -3.73 7.05 -2.06
CA GLY A 47 -5.13 7.51 -2.01
C GLY A 47 -5.86 7.20 -0.69
N ASN A 48 -5.60 6.04 -0.09
CA ASN A 48 -6.14 5.69 1.22
C ASN A 48 -5.50 6.53 2.33
N ALA A 49 -4.21 6.85 2.20
CA ALA A 49 -3.48 7.67 3.17
C ALA A 49 -4.01 9.11 3.16
N GLU A 50 -4.21 9.69 1.97
CA GLU A 50 -4.81 11.02 1.79
C GLU A 50 -6.20 11.08 2.44
N ARG A 51 -7.05 10.08 2.18
CA ARG A 51 -8.39 9.99 2.78
C ARG A 51 -8.36 9.90 4.31
N VAL A 52 -7.47 9.10 4.88
CA VAL A 52 -7.41 8.85 6.33
C VAL A 52 -6.70 9.96 7.09
N LEU A 53 -5.63 10.51 6.50
CA LEU A 53 -4.77 11.52 7.13
C LEU A 53 -5.19 12.95 6.79
N GLY A 54 -6.13 13.14 5.86
CA GLY A 54 -6.64 14.45 5.46
C GLY A 54 -5.63 15.27 4.66
N MET A 55 -4.90 14.62 3.75
CA MET A 55 -3.90 15.26 2.88
C MET A 55 -4.50 15.73 1.56
#